data_AF-A0A178ENC1-F1
#
_entry.id   AF-A0A178ENC1-F1
#
_cell.length_a   1.000
_cell.length_b   1.000
_cell.length_c   1.000
_cell.angle_alpha   90.00
_cell.angle_beta   90.00
_cell.angle_gamma   90.00
#
_symmetry.space_group_name_H-M   'P 1'
#
loop_
_entity.id
_entity.type
_entity.pdbx_description
1 polymer ?
#
loop_
_entity_poly.entity_id
_entity_poly.type
_entity_poly.pdbx_seq_one_letter_code
_entity_poly.pdbx_strand_id
1 'polypeptide(L)'
;MLVAYLWARSVDVRQGLGIGKGVCKAKEPHPKVKIVSVDPFIAHITDFVSESEREYLMVSGSFDFVSTAASEGPSRELVFPLPITKKPLLAPSTYADSSGTQSTSSYRTSSSAFLPPSDPCVSRLAARAADFQGYLSPADINIQLTAYQPGQQYKHHYDYFTPAPGAAPHTRNTLSTFFAILHATCDDCGTEFPFVNASARGLWDGRWCHVIDCSKSVLTTRNVPGSALFWVNLDQDGRGRKDVLHAGLPARGGEKVGLNVWTDVDVGEVRERGVFGGSLKPPGGRGSGEGR
;
A
#
# COMPACT_ATOMS: atom_id res chain seq x y z
N MET A 1 -2.59 -17.37 -13.27
CA MET A 1 -1.26 -17.86 -12.84
C MET A 1 -0.72 -16.86 -11.81
N LEU A 2 -1.09 -17.00 -10.54
CA LEU A 2 -0.82 -15.98 -9.51
C LEU A 2 -0.19 -16.61 -8.26
N VAL A 3 0.95 -17.30 -8.40
CA VAL A 3 1.72 -17.83 -7.24
C VAL A 3 3.25 -17.79 -7.42
N ALA A 4 3.82 -17.46 -8.59
CA ALA A 4 5.24 -17.77 -8.83
C ALA A 4 6.28 -16.66 -8.54
N TYR A 5 5.90 -15.46 -8.10
CA TYR A 5 6.86 -14.32 -8.00
C TYR A 5 7.02 -13.70 -6.61
N LEU A 6 6.59 -14.38 -5.54
CA LEU A 6 6.88 -13.94 -4.16
C LEU A 6 8.16 -14.54 -3.58
N TRP A 7 9.01 -15.18 -4.39
CA TRP A 7 10.28 -15.73 -3.92
C TRP A 7 11.40 -15.51 -4.94
N ALA A 8 12.56 -15.09 -4.41
CA ALA A 8 13.85 -14.90 -5.06
C ALA A 8 14.12 -13.53 -5.74
N ARG A 9 14.91 -12.70 -5.06
CA ARG A 9 16.31 -12.42 -5.45
C ARG A 9 17.09 -11.69 -4.34
N SER A 10 18.00 -12.41 -3.70
CA SER A 10 19.21 -11.85 -3.11
C SER A 10 20.30 -12.89 -3.31
N VAL A 11 20.91 -12.87 -4.49
CA VAL A 11 22.12 -13.65 -4.77
C VAL A 11 23.28 -12.79 -4.30
N ASP A 12 23.80 -13.09 -3.12
CA ASP A 12 25.10 -12.59 -2.67
C ASP A 12 26.16 -13.55 -3.24
N VAL A 13 26.89 -13.08 -4.25
CA VAL A 13 28.02 -13.81 -4.83
C VAL A 13 29.20 -13.64 -3.87
N ARG A 14 29.35 -14.57 -2.93
CA ARG A 14 30.64 -14.87 -2.31
C ARG A 14 30.90 -16.37 -2.41
N GLN A 15 31.71 -16.75 -3.39
CA GLN A 15 32.31 -18.07 -3.45
C GLN A 15 33.36 -18.17 -2.33
N GLY A 16 33.09 -19.06 -1.38
CA GLY A 16 34.02 -19.50 -0.34
C GLY A 16 33.59 -20.87 0.13
N LEU A 17 34.37 -21.88 -0.24
CA LEU A 17 34.15 -23.32 0.02
C LEU A 17 33.95 -23.62 1.52
N GLY A 18 32.93 -24.43 1.82
CA GLY A 18 32.72 -25.02 3.14
C GLY A 18 31.35 -25.65 3.28
N ILE A 19 31.23 -26.95 2.97
CA ILE A 19 30.00 -27.73 3.18
C ILE A 19 29.82 -27.92 4.70
N GLY A 20 29.05 -27.04 5.33
CA GLY A 20 28.63 -27.11 6.72
C GLY A 20 27.15 -27.48 6.83
N LYS A 21 26.84 -28.46 7.68
CA LYS A 21 25.51 -29.03 7.95
C LYS A 21 24.40 -27.96 8.04
N GLY A 22 23.32 -28.18 7.30
CA GLY A 22 22.21 -27.26 7.11
C GLY A 22 21.50 -26.88 8.40
N VAL A 23 21.73 -25.65 8.84
CA VAL A 23 20.83 -24.93 9.74
C VAL A 23 20.04 -23.98 8.84
N CYS A 24 18.71 -24.12 8.79
CA CYS A 24 17.83 -23.13 8.19
C CYS A 24 17.89 -21.87 9.07
N LYS A 25 18.95 -21.06 8.90
CA LYS A 25 19.10 -19.80 9.61
C LYS A 25 18.11 -18.82 8.99
N ALA A 26 17.04 -18.51 9.72
CA ALA A 26 16.13 -17.42 9.36
C ALA A 26 16.96 -16.12 9.30
N LYS A 27 17.10 -15.59 8.09
CA LYS A 27 17.89 -14.41 7.76
C LYS A 27 16.89 -13.26 7.60
N GLU A 28 17.04 -12.24 8.44
CA GLU A 28 16.32 -10.94 8.49
C GLU A 28 14.77 -10.97 8.36
N PRO A 29 14.04 -10.04 9.01
CA PRO A 29 12.60 -9.96 8.83
C PRO A 29 12.27 -9.53 7.39
N HIS A 30 12.02 -10.51 6.53
CA HIS A 30 11.43 -10.27 5.23
C HIS A 30 9.94 -9.93 5.41
N PRO A 31 9.40 -8.93 4.69
CA PRO A 31 7.99 -8.59 4.77
C PRO A 31 7.14 -9.82 4.47
N LYS A 32 6.26 -10.17 5.40
CA LYS A 32 5.37 -11.33 5.25
C LYS A 32 4.14 -10.88 4.47
N VAL A 33 4.02 -11.38 3.25
CA VAL A 33 2.87 -11.07 2.37
C VAL A 33 1.74 -12.06 2.63
N LYS A 34 0.53 -11.53 2.84
CA LYS A 34 -0.72 -12.29 2.97
C LYS A 34 -1.68 -11.81 1.89
N ILE A 35 -2.02 -12.69 0.95
CA ILE A 35 -3.01 -12.38 -0.09
C ILE A 35 -4.39 -12.40 0.56
N VAL A 36 -5.05 -11.24 0.68
CA VAL A 36 -6.40 -11.14 1.22
C VAL A 36 -7.46 -11.20 0.12
N SER A 37 -7.12 -10.94 -1.13
CA SER A 37 -8.00 -11.15 -2.28
C SER A 37 -7.17 -11.47 -3.51
N VAL A 38 -7.61 -12.44 -4.31
CA VAL A 38 -6.94 -12.81 -5.56
C VAL A 38 -7.43 -11.91 -6.70
N ASP A 39 -8.74 -11.67 -6.77
CA ASP A 39 -9.37 -10.80 -7.76
C ASP A 39 -10.55 -10.05 -7.12
N PRO A 40 -10.49 -8.71 -6.99
CA PRO A 40 -9.32 -7.87 -7.27
C PRO A 40 -8.12 -8.27 -6.40
N PHE A 41 -6.90 -8.05 -6.89
CA PHE A 41 -5.70 -8.40 -6.13
C PHE A 41 -5.51 -7.43 -4.97
N ILE A 42 -5.54 -7.97 -3.75
CA ILE A 42 -5.33 -7.21 -2.52
C ILE A 42 -4.43 -8.04 -1.60
N ALA A 43 -3.36 -7.43 -1.08
CA ALA A 43 -2.40 -8.08 -0.21
C ALA A 43 -2.13 -7.24 1.05
N HIS A 44 -2.06 -7.90 2.19
CA HIS A 44 -1.54 -7.32 3.42
C HIS A 44 -0.06 -7.67 3.55
N ILE A 45 0.77 -6.67 3.80
CA ILE A 45 2.22 -6.77 3.90
C ILE A 45 2.61 -6.40 5.33
N THR A 46 3.05 -7.39 6.11
CA THR A 46 3.57 -7.14 7.46
C THR A 46 4.98 -6.57 7.37
N ASP A 47 5.34 -5.68 8.30
CA ASP A 47 6.67 -5.05 8.40
C ASP A 47 7.07 -4.27 7.13
N PHE A 48 6.10 -3.61 6.49
CA PHE A 48 6.34 -2.74 5.33
C PHE A 48 7.05 -1.43 5.71
N VAL A 49 6.71 -0.84 6.87
CA VAL A 49 7.38 0.33 7.44
C VAL A 49 7.98 -0.07 8.78
N SER A 50 9.30 0.07 8.91
CA SER A 50 9.99 -0.26 10.17
C SER A 50 9.61 0.72 11.28
N GLU A 51 9.81 0.31 12.54
CA GLU A 51 9.53 1.17 13.71
C GLU A 51 10.26 2.51 13.66
N SER A 52 11.55 2.53 13.34
CA SER A 52 12.34 3.76 13.25
C SER A 52 11.87 4.66 12.09
N GLU A 53 11.45 4.09 10.96
CA GLU A 53 10.83 4.86 9.87
C GLU A 53 9.49 5.46 10.30
N ARG A 54 8.67 4.71 11.05
CA ARG A 54 7.41 5.24 11.61
C ARG A 54 7.71 6.43 12.53
N GLU A 55 8.56 6.26 13.54
CA GLU A 55 8.92 7.33 14.48
C GLU A 55 9.40 8.59 13.75
N TYR A 56 10.31 8.43 12.79
CA TYR A 56 10.82 9.52 11.95
C TYR A 56 9.72 10.28 11.21
N LEU A 57 8.79 9.55 10.58
CA LEU A 57 7.71 10.13 9.79
C LEU A 57 6.64 10.79 10.68
N MET A 58 6.41 10.23 11.86
CA MET A 58 5.51 10.81 12.87
C MET A 58 6.05 12.16 13.38
N VAL A 59 7.36 12.26 13.65
CA VAL A 59 7.99 13.54 14.02
C VAL A 59 7.91 14.55 12.87
N SER A 60 8.15 14.10 11.63
CA SER A 60 8.08 14.95 10.43
C SER A 60 6.68 15.52 10.18
N GLY A 61 5.63 14.80 10.59
CA GLY A 61 4.24 15.27 10.54
C GLY A 61 3.86 16.28 11.63
N SER A 62 4.74 16.55 12.60
CA SER A 62 4.48 17.30 13.82
C SER A 62 3.34 16.74 14.66
N PHE A 63 3.36 15.42 14.89
CA PHE A 63 2.45 14.81 15.85
C PHE A 63 3.06 14.81 17.25
N ASP A 64 2.53 15.64 18.15
CA ASP A 64 2.79 15.53 19.58
C ASP A 64 1.89 14.41 20.16
N PHE A 65 2.35 13.17 20.13
CA PHE A 65 1.71 12.13 20.94
C PHE A 65 2.26 12.21 22.37
N VAL A 66 1.35 12.39 23.33
CA VAL A 66 1.66 12.19 24.75
C VAL A 66 2.03 10.72 24.92
N SER A 67 3.32 10.42 24.94
CA SER A 67 3.84 9.12 25.36
C SER A 67 3.42 8.89 26.80
N THR A 68 2.41 8.04 27.00
CA THR A 68 2.10 7.46 28.32
C THR A 68 2.71 6.07 28.40
N ALA A 69 4.05 5.99 28.38
CA ALA A 69 4.77 4.84 28.90
C ALA A 69 6.24 5.22 29.12
N ALA A 70 6.53 5.86 30.26
CA ALA A 70 7.87 5.82 30.82
C ALA A 70 8.11 4.40 31.34
N SER A 71 8.90 3.60 30.62
CA SER A 71 9.67 2.52 31.23
C SER A 71 11.11 2.64 30.77
N GLU A 72 11.97 3.00 31.70
CA GLU A 72 13.41 3.20 31.53
C GLU A 72 14.09 1.91 31.07
N GLY A 73 14.81 1.98 29.95
CA GLY A 73 15.73 0.96 29.46
C GLY A 73 16.83 1.63 28.64
N PRO A 74 18.08 1.12 28.65
CA PRO A 74 19.24 1.87 28.18
C PRO A 74 19.19 2.08 26.66
N SER A 75 19.36 3.35 26.31
CA SER A 75 19.28 3.95 24.99
C SER A 75 20.25 3.31 23.98
N ARG A 76 19.69 2.74 22.92
CA ARG A 76 20.40 2.62 21.63
C ARG A 76 20.22 3.96 20.91
N GLU A 77 21.30 4.73 20.78
CA GLU A 77 21.33 5.95 19.96
C GLU A 77 20.99 5.60 18.51
N LEU A 78 19.79 5.98 18.06
CA LEU A 78 19.45 6.10 16.66
C LEU A 78 20.03 7.43 16.15
N VAL A 79 21.25 7.39 15.63
CA VAL A 79 21.88 8.56 14.99
C VAL A 79 21.28 8.74 13.60
N PHE A 80 20.18 9.49 13.51
CA PHE A 80 19.80 10.20 12.29
C PHE A 80 20.11 11.69 12.52
N PRO A 81 21.10 12.28 11.81
CA PRO A 81 21.35 13.71 11.96
C PRO A 81 20.25 14.45 11.22
N LEU A 82 19.28 15.04 11.93
CA LEU A 82 18.40 16.04 11.35
C LEU A 82 18.23 17.26 12.25
N PRO A 83 18.27 18.47 11.66
CA PRO A 83 17.93 19.69 12.38
C PRO A 83 16.42 19.70 12.65
N ILE A 84 16.07 19.71 13.93
CA ILE A 84 14.70 19.87 14.43
C ILE A 84 14.28 21.33 14.23
N THR A 85 13.90 21.70 13.01
CA THR A 85 13.15 22.94 12.74
C THR A 85 12.24 22.75 11.52
N LYS A 86 11.06 22.16 11.66
CA LYS A 86 10.03 22.24 10.61
C LYS A 86 8.64 22.45 11.20
N LYS A 87 7.94 23.44 10.64
CA LYS A 87 6.49 23.67 10.83
C LYS A 87 5.71 22.38 10.52
N PRO A 88 4.50 22.19 11.07
CA PRO A 88 3.65 21.07 10.72
C PRO A 88 3.46 20.97 9.21
N LEU A 89 3.79 19.81 8.63
CA LEU A 89 3.59 19.55 7.21
C LEU A 89 2.11 19.37 6.87
N LEU A 90 1.30 18.91 7.84
CA LEU A 90 -0.10 18.57 7.64
C LEU A 90 -0.97 19.81 7.45
N ALA A 91 -1.80 19.76 6.41
CA ALA A 91 -2.89 20.68 6.17
C ALA A 91 -4.20 19.89 5.94
N PRO A 92 -5.39 20.51 6.06
CA PRO A 92 -6.64 19.84 5.71
C PRO A 92 -6.56 19.19 4.33
N SER A 93 -6.96 17.93 4.22
CA SER A 93 -6.86 17.17 2.99
C SER A 93 -7.80 17.68 1.91
N THR A 94 -7.34 17.65 0.67
CA THR A 94 -8.19 17.70 -0.52
C THR A 94 -8.44 16.28 -1.05
N TYR A 95 -9.50 16.12 -1.81
CA TYR A 95 -9.72 14.94 -2.66
C TYR A 95 -9.80 15.38 -4.10
N ALA A 96 -9.32 14.54 -5.01
CA ALA A 96 -9.54 14.72 -6.44
C ALA A 96 -10.80 13.97 -6.85
N ASP A 97 -11.68 14.62 -7.61
CA ASP A 97 -12.80 13.92 -8.24
C ASP A 97 -12.33 13.04 -9.40
N SER A 98 -13.27 12.35 -10.03
CA SER A 98 -12.98 11.46 -11.16
C SER A 98 -12.26 12.16 -12.33
N SER A 99 -12.44 13.47 -12.48
CA SER A 99 -11.76 14.30 -13.49
C SER A 99 -10.40 14.85 -13.05
N GLY A 100 -9.98 14.61 -11.81
CA GLY A 100 -8.71 15.10 -11.25
C GLY A 100 -8.80 16.49 -10.63
N THR A 101 -9.99 17.08 -10.50
CA THR A 101 -10.15 18.40 -9.88
C THR A 101 -10.12 18.27 -8.36
N GLN A 102 -9.25 19.06 -7.70
CA GLN A 102 -9.12 19.03 -6.24
C GLN A 102 -10.18 19.88 -5.55
N SER A 103 -10.76 19.36 -4.46
CA SER A 103 -11.75 20.06 -3.64
C SER A 103 -11.60 19.73 -2.14
N THR A 104 -11.95 20.69 -1.27
CA THR A 104 -12.13 20.48 0.17
C THR A 104 -13.59 20.11 0.45
N SER A 105 -13.87 19.06 1.22
CA SER A 105 -15.25 18.65 1.48
C SER A 105 -15.43 17.78 2.72
N SER A 106 -16.68 17.58 3.14
CA SER A 106 -17.07 16.59 4.15
C SER A 106 -16.86 15.13 3.70
N TYR A 107 -16.39 14.91 2.46
CA TYR A 107 -16.12 13.60 1.89
C TYR A 107 -14.77 13.04 2.33
N ARG A 108 -13.78 13.92 2.52
CA ARG A 108 -12.47 13.60 3.11
C ARG A 108 -12.15 14.63 4.18
N THR A 109 -12.18 14.19 5.42
CA THR A 109 -12.06 15.09 6.58
C THR A 109 -10.71 14.98 7.30
N SER A 110 -9.75 14.23 6.73
CA SER A 110 -8.39 14.08 7.24
C SER A 110 -7.53 15.33 7.07
N SER A 111 -6.33 15.30 7.67
CA SER A 111 -5.20 16.15 7.27
C SER A 111 -4.19 15.35 6.45
N SER A 112 -3.45 15.99 5.55
CA SER A 112 -2.43 15.34 4.72
C SER A 112 -1.28 16.24 4.32
N ALA A 113 -0.16 15.62 3.95
CA ALA A 113 1.01 16.28 3.39
C ALA A 113 1.74 15.34 2.42
N PHE A 114 2.09 15.83 1.22
CA PHE A 114 3.04 15.10 0.38
C PHE A 114 4.44 15.19 0.99
N LEU A 115 5.10 14.05 1.05
CA LEU A 115 6.45 13.97 1.59
C LEU A 115 7.48 14.20 0.48
N PRO A 116 8.55 14.98 0.71
CA PRO A 116 9.55 15.25 -0.32
C PRO A 116 10.27 13.96 -0.77
N PRO A 117 10.34 13.66 -2.08
CA PRO A 117 11.06 12.48 -2.58
C PRO A 117 12.58 12.50 -2.28
N SER A 118 13.14 13.69 -2.01
CA SER A 118 14.53 13.87 -1.61
C SER A 118 14.82 13.49 -0.15
N ASP A 119 13.79 13.27 0.66
CA ASP A 119 13.96 12.76 2.03
C ASP A 119 14.46 11.30 1.99
N PRO A 120 15.57 10.95 2.68
CA PRO A 120 16.13 9.61 2.62
C PRO A 120 15.19 8.51 3.12
N CYS A 121 14.33 8.78 4.10
CA CYS A 121 13.34 7.82 4.58
C CYS A 121 12.27 7.57 3.50
N VAL A 122 11.75 8.65 2.91
CA VAL A 122 10.74 8.60 1.84
C VAL A 122 11.29 7.88 0.60
N SER A 123 12.53 8.19 0.20
CA SER A 123 13.20 7.54 -0.93
C SER A 123 13.35 6.02 -0.73
N ARG A 124 13.69 5.57 0.48
CA ARG A 124 13.77 4.13 0.80
C ARG A 124 12.40 3.45 0.75
N LEU A 125 11.35 4.12 1.21
CA LEU A 125 9.97 3.62 1.11
C LEU A 125 9.50 3.53 -0.34
N ALA A 126 9.80 4.54 -1.16
CA ALA A 126 9.51 4.54 -2.59
C ALA A 126 10.23 3.39 -3.31
N ALA A 127 11.51 3.17 -3.02
CA ALA A 127 12.26 2.05 -3.58
C ALA A 127 11.65 0.70 -3.18
N ARG A 128 11.29 0.53 -1.91
CA ARG A 128 10.62 -0.68 -1.41
C ARG A 128 9.28 -0.94 -2.10
N ALA A 129 8.48 0.10 -2.33
CA ALA A 129 7.20 0.00 -3.01
C ALA A 129 7.36 -0.35 -4.51
N ALA A 130 8.34 0.25 -5.18
CA ALA A 130 8.67 -0.08 -6.57
C ALA A 130 9.18 -1.52 -6.71
N ASP A 131 10.08 -1.94 -5.82
CA ASP A 131 10.64 -3.30 -5.80
C ASP A 131 9.58 -4.37 -5.56
N PHE A 132 8.60 -4.10 -4.67
CA PHE A 132 7.50 -5.03 -4.39
C PHE A 132 6.66 -5.34 -5.64
N GLN A 133 6.42 -4.33 -6.47
CA GLN A 133 5.55 -4.43 -7.63
C GLN A 133 6.29 -4.95 -8.87
N GLY A 134 7.59 -4.67 -8.96
CA GLY A 134 8.44 -5.05 -10.08
C GLY A 134 8.28 -4.14 -11.30
N TYR A 135 9.37 -3.96 -12.04
CA TYR A 135 9.42 -3.20 -13.31
C TYR A 135 8.96 -1.73 -13.23
N LEU A 136 8.97 -1.15 -12.02
CA LEU A 136 8.59 0.23 -11.76
C LEU A 136 9.78 1.02 -11.20
N SER A 137 9.77 2.34 -11.43
CA SER A 137 10.80 3.23 -10.89
C SER A 137 10.37 3.75 -9.52
N PRO A 138 11.30 3.94 -8.56
CA PRO A 138 11.01 4.70 -7.34
C PRO A 138 10.49 6.12 -7.63
N ALA A 139 10.80 6.68 -8.81
CA ALA A 139 10.30 7.98 -9.26
C ALA A 139 8.81 7.98 -9.64
N ASP A 140 8.21 6.81 -9.87
CA ASP A 140 6.78 6.64 -10.11
C ASP A 140 5.97 6.64 -8.80
N ILE A 141 6.65 6.63 -7.63
CA ILE A 141 6.01 6.49 -6.33
C ILE A 141 5.85 7.84 -5.65
N ASN A 142 4.59 8.22 -5.40
CA ASN A 142 4.23 9.41 -4.64
C ASN A 142 3.75 9.03 -3.25
N ILE A 143 4.35 9.62 -2.21
CA ILE A 143 4.03 9.32 -0.81
C ILE A 143 3.37 10.53 -0.15
N GLN A 144 2.16 10.32 0.37
CA GLN A 144 1.41 11.30 1.13
C GLN A 144 1.15 10.79 2.54
N LEU A 145 1.61 11.53 3.54
CA LEU A 145 1.23 11.35 4.93
C LEU A 145 -0.23 11.79 5.11
N THR A 146 -1.02 11.01 5.84
CA THR A 146 -2.40 11.35 6.15
C THR A 146 -2.78 11.00 7.60
N ALA A 147 -3.57 11.87 8.22
CA ALA A 147 -3.91 11.85 9.62
C ALA A 147 -5.43 11.95 9.80
N TYR A 148 -5.98 11.10 10.65
CA TYR A 148 -7.41 11.08 10.98
C TYR A 148 -7.57 11.18 12.48
N GLN A 149 -8.05 12.34 12.94
CA GLN A 149 -8.54 12.58 14.29
C GLN A 149 -9.85 11.82 14.56
N PRO A 150 -10.29 11.72 15.83
CA PRO A 150 -11.51 11.02 16.18
C PRO A 150 -12.72 11.40 15.30
N GLY A 151 -13.31 10.41 14.66
CA GLY A 151 -14.47 10.55 13.76
C GLY A 151 -14.16 10.99 12.34
N GLN A 152 -12.94 11.42 12.01
CA GLN A 152 -12.55 11.76 10.64
C GLN A 152 -12.50 10.51 9.75
N GLN A 153 -12.78 10.69 8.45
CA GLN A 153 -12.91 9.60 7.49
C GLN A 153 -12.53 10.02 6.07
N TYR A 154 -12.41 9.03 5.19
CA TYR A 154 -12.43 9.22 3.74
C TYR A 154 -13.48 8.28 3.15
N LYS A 155 -14.55 8.85 2.60
CA LYS A 155 -15.68 8.10 2.01
C LYS A 155 -15.24 7.29 0.79
N HIS A 156 -16.09 6.36 0.37
CA HIS A 156 -15.84 5.42 -0.73
C HIS A 156 -15.44 6.09 -2.03
N HIS A 157 -14.21 5.91 -2.46
CA HIS A 157 -13.60 6.55 -3.63
C HIS A 157 -12.73 5.56 -4.43
N TYR A 158 -12.20 6.06 -5.55
CA TYR A 158 -11.17 5.40 -6.34
C TYR A 158 -9.92 6.27 -6.31
N ASP A 159 -8.74 5.64 -6.35
CA ASP A 159 -7.46 6.36 -6.46
C ASP A 159 -7.13 6.75 -7.91
N TYR A 160 -7.72 6.05 -8.89
CA TYR A 160 -7.50 6.33 -10.31
C TYR A 160 -8.46 7.39 -10.84
N PHE A 161 -8.06 8.01 -11.95
CA PHE A 161 -8.86 8.98 -12.68
C PHE A 161 -9.62 8.32 -13.84
N THR A 162 -10.81 8.84 -14.15
CA THR A 162 -11.57 8.46 -15.35
C THR A 162 -11.75 9.66 -16.26
N PRO A 163 -11.59 9.51 -17.59
CA PRO A 163 -11.84 10.61 -18.50
C PRO A 163 -13.32 11.02 -18.45
N ALA A 164 -13.59 12.31 -18.67
CA ALA A 164 -14.96 12.79 -18.86
C ALA A 164 -15.59 12.12 -20.09
N PRO A 165 -16.94 11.99 -20.16
CA PRO A 165 -17.61 11.43 -21.32
C PRO A 165 -17.17 12.11 -22.63
N GLY A 166 -16.64 11.33 -23.57
CA GLY A 166 -16.14 11.84 -24.86
C GLY A 166 -14.70 12.38 -24.86
N ALA A 167 -14.03 12.44 -23.70
CA ALA A 167 -12.62 12.83 -23.62
C ALA A 167 -11.67 11.65 -23.90
N ALA A 168 -10.45 11.97 -24.34
CA ALA A 168 -9.39 10.99 -24.50
C ALA A 168 -8.99 10.38 -23.13
N PRO A 169 -8.52 9.12 -23.08
CA PRO A 169 -8.00 8.51 -21.85
C PRO A 169 -6.85 9.32 -21.26
N HIS A 170 -6.76 9.34 -19.92
CA HIS A 170 -5.61 9.92 -19.22
C HIS A 170 -4.34 9.13 -19.59
N THR A 171 -3.29 9.84 -20.00
CA THR A 171 -1.99 9.22 -20.29
C THR A 171 -1.32 8.74 -19.01
N ARG A 172 -1.40 9.55 -17.94
CA ARG A 172 -0.94 9.19 -16.59
C ARG A 172 -2.10 8.81 -15.67
N ASN A 173 -1.91 7.77 -14.89
CA ASN A 173 -2.92 7.33 -13.92
C ASN A 173 -2.27 6.55 -12.76
N THR A 174 -3.02 6.33 -11.69
CA THR A 174 -2.55 5.58 -10.52
C THR A 174 -2.77 4.09 -10.74
N LEU A 175 -1.68 3.35 -10.98
CA LEU A 175 -1.68 1.91 -11.24
C LEU A 175 -2.11 1.09 -10.03
N SER A 176 -1.61 1.45 -8.86
CA SER A 176 -1.77 0.71 -7.61
C SER A 176 -1.59 1.64 -6.41
N THR A 177 -1.99 1.15 -5.24
CA THR A 177 -1.86 1.88 -3.99
C THR A 177 -1.34 0.96 -2.89
N PHE A 178 -0.45 1.47 -2.06
CA PHE A 178 -0.27 0.97 -0.70
C PHE A 178 -0.86 1.97 0.29
N PHE A 179 -1.61 1.47 1.26
CA PHE A 179 -1.95 2.21 2.45
C PHE A 179 -1.18 1.65 3.65
N ALA A 180 -0.11 2.34 4.04
CA ALA A 180 0.75 1.90 5.14
C ALA A 180 0.33 2.55 6.47
N ILE A 181 0.30 1.79 7.55
CA ILE A 181 -0.12 2.28 8.86
C ILE A 181 1.10 2.67 9.69
N LEU A 182 1.17 3.95 10.09
CA LEU A 182 2.22 4.42 11.01
C LEU A 182 1.77 4.29 12.46
N HIS A 183 0.51 4.62 12.73
CA HIS A 183 -0.08 4.62 14.06
C HIS A 183 -1.60 4.43 13.98
N ALA A 184 -2.19 3.71 14.94
CA ALA A 184 -3.64 3.62 15.08
C ALA A 184 -4.02 3.24 16.52
N THR A 185 -5.06 3.88 17.04
CA THR A 185 -5.68 3.58 18.35
C THR A 185 -7.17 3.24 18.24
N CYS A 186 -7.75 3.34 17.04
CA CYS A 186 -9.13 3.00 16.78
C CYS A 186 -9.29 1.53 16.30
N ASP A 187 -10.33 0.85 16.80
CA ASP A 187 -10.53 -0.58 16.55
C ASP A 187 -11.37 -0.91 15.30
N ASP A 188 -12.29 -0.03 14.90
CA ASP A 188 -13.23 -0.21 13.76
C ASP A 188 -13.07 0.90 12.70
N CYS A 189 -11.81 1.26 12.39
CA CYS A 189 -11.47 2.37 11.51
C CYS A 189 -10.60 1.93 10.32
N GLY A 190 -10.74 0.67 9.93
CA GLY A 190 -10.00 0.04 8.84
C GLY A 190 -10.22 0.64 7.46
N THR A 191 -9.60 0.00 6.46
CA THR A 191 -9.92 0.25 5.05
C THR A 191 -10.93 -0.77 4.58
N GLU A 192 -12.08 -0.31 4.11
CA GLU A 192 -13.20 -1.15 3.65
C GLU A 192 -13.27 -1.20 2.12
N PHE A 193 -13.49 -2.40 1.57
CA PHE A 193 -13.76 -2.66 0.16
C PHE A 193 -15.16 -3.29 0.04
N PRO A 194 -16.22 -2.51 -0.24
CA PRO A 194 -17.61 -2.96 -0.13
C PRO A 194 -17.99 -4.03 -1.17
N PHE A 195 -17.20 -4.20 -2.24
CA PHE A 195 -17.45 -5.19 -3.29
C PHE A 195 -16.67 -6.49 -3.10
N VAL A 196 -15.89 -6.63 -2.02
CA VAL A 196 -15.13 -7.85 -1.73
C VAL A 196 -15.77 -8.59 -0.56
N ASN A 197 -16.37 -9.75 -0.81
CA ASN A 197 -17.00 -10.57 0.24
C ASN A 197 -15.96 -11.14 1.22
N ALA A 198 -16.19 -10.95 2.52
CA ALA A 198 -15.37 -11.49 3.61
C ALA A 198 -16.17 -12.26 4.67
N SER A 199 -17.49 -12.35 4.54
CA SER A 199 -18.43 -12.89 5.54
C SER A 199 -18.05 -14.26 6.11
N ALA A 200 -17.50 -15.16 5.29
CA ALA A 200 -17.14 -16.51 5.74
C ALA A 200 -15.70 -16.66 6.23
N ARG A 201 -14.82 -15.68 6.02
CA ARG A 201 -13.36 -15.85 6.20
C ARG A 201 -12.96 -16.20 7.62
N GLY A 202 -13.56 -15.51 8.60
CA GLY A 202 -13.31 -15.78 10.02
C GLY A 202 -13.82 -17.16 10.47
N LEU A 203 -14.84 -17.70 9.81
CA LEU A 203 -15.37 -19.04 10.08
C LEU A 203 -14.42 -20.13 9.56
N TRP A 204 -13.80 -19.90 8.40
CA TRP A 204 -12.86 -20.86 7.79
C TRP A 204 -11.49 -20.84 8.47
N ASP A 205 -10.97 -19.66 8.81
CA ASP A 205 -9.66 -19.53 9.41
C ASP A 205 -9.54 -18.25 10.25
N GLY A 206 -9.82 -18.39 11.55
CA GLY A 206 -9.73 -17.30 12.52
C GLY A 206 -8.34 -16.66 12.61
N ARG A 207 -7.28 -17.32 12.12
CA ARG A 207 -5.96 -16.70 12.05
C ARG A 207 -5.95 -15.46 11.18
N TRP A 208 -6.87 -15.24 10.24
CA TRP A 208 -6.87 -14.00 9.45
C TRP A 208 -7.40 -12.78 10.21
N CYS A 209 -8.08 -12.98 11.34
CA CYS A 209 -8.77 -11.92 12.05
C CYS A 209 -7.85 -10.91 12.76
N HIS A 210 -6.54 -11.11 12.73
CA HIS A 210 -5.54 -10.10 13.14
C HIS A 210 -5.21 -9.09 12.03
N VAL A 211 -5.48 -9.40 10.75
CA VAL A 211 -5.24 -8.50 9.61
C VAL A 211 -6.52 -8.00 8.95
N ILE A 212 -7.60 -8.77 9.03
CA ILE A 212 -8.93 -8.36 8.57
C ILE A 212 -9.91 -8.34 9.74
N ASP A 213 -10.91 -7.49 9.66
CA ASP A 213 -12.02 -7.50 10.59
C ASP A 213 -13.04 -8.56 10.17
N CYS A 214 -12.88 -9.75 10.74
CA CYS A 214 -13.79 -10.89 10.52
C CYS A 214 -15.22 -10.67 11.02
N SER A 215 -15.51 -9.60 11.75
CA SER A 215 -16.88 -9.26 12.16
C SER A 215 -17.69 -8.63 11.02
N LYS A 216 -17.03 -8.18 9.95
CA LYS A 216 -17.65 -7.51 8.79
C LYS A 216 -17.96 -8.52 7.68
N SER A 217 -19.05 -8.27 6.95
CA SER A 217 -19.45 -9.10 5.80
C SER A 217 -18.65 -8.80 4.53
N VAL A 218 -18.06 -7.61 4.45
CA VAL A 218 -17.17 -7.15 3.37
C VAL A 218 -15.73 -7.06 3.88
N LEU A 219 -14.76 -7.03 2.97
CA LEU A 219 -13.35 -6.92 3.32
C LEU A 219 -13.10 -5.57 4.00
N THR A 220 -12.81 -5.63 5.29
CA THR A 220 -12.32 -4.51 6.08
C THR A 220 -11.00 -4.91 6.72
N THR A 221 -9.95 -4.12 6.57
CA THR A 221 -8.64 -4.42 7.15
C THR A 221 -8.51 -3.87 8.56
N ARG A 222 -7.66 -4.46 9.39
CA ARG A 222 -7.23 -3.82 10.64
C ARG A 222 -6.07 -2.88 10.38
N ASN A 223 -5.98 -1.80 11.15
CA ASN A 223 -4.87 -0.86 11.07
C ASN A 223 -3.70 -1.34 11.95
N VAL A 224 -2.91 -2.29 11.46
CA VAL A 224 -1.76 -2.83 12.20
C VAL A 224 -0.54 -1.92 11.95
N PRO A 225 0.03 -1.25 12.97
CA PRO A 225 1.21 -0.40 12.77
C PRO A 225 2.38 -1.14 12.10
N GLY A 226 3.02 -0.48 11.14
CA GLY A 226 4.11 -1.03 10.34
C GLY A 226 3.66 -1.88 9.15
N SER A 227 2.39 -2.28 9.08
CA SER A 227 1.86 -3.00 7.92
C SER A 227 1.49 -2.05 6.78
N ALA A 228 1.33 -2.61 5.58
CA ALA A 228 0.70 -1.94 4.46
C ALA A 228 -0.34 -2.84 3.79
N LEU A 229 -1.45 -2.23 3.38
CA LEU A 229 -2.41 -2.84 2.49
C LEU A 229 -2.10 -2.42 1.05
N PHE A 230 -1.93 -3.38 0.14
CA PHE A 230 -1.65 -3.15 -1.27
C PHE A 230 -2.85 -3.59 -2.12
N TRP A 231 -3.20 -2.81 -3.14
CA TRP A 231 -4.16 -3.21 -4.18
C TRP A 231 -3.83 -2.60 -5.54
N VAL A 232 -4.33 -3.22 -6.61
CA VAL A 232 -4.15 -2.75 -7.99
C VAL A 232 -5.41 -2.04 -8.47
N ASN A 233 -5.24 -0.79 -8.92
CA ASN A 233 -6.31 0.11 -9.30
C ASN A 233 -6.77 -0.06 -10.75
N LEU A 234 -5.86 -0.49 -11.64
CA LEU A 234 -6.12 -0.62 -13.07
C LEU A 234 -6.17 -2.09 -13.49
N ASP A 235 -7.06 -2.42 -14.44
CA ASP A 235 -7.10 -3.72 -15.10
C ASP A 235 -6.00 -3.84 -16.19
N GLN A 236 -5.92 -5.01 -16.83
CA GLN A 236 -4.93 -5.28 -17.87
C GLN A 236 -5.02 -4.38 -19.11
N ASP A 237 -6.18 -3.73 -19.31
CA ASP A 237 -6.41 -2.78 -20.40
C ASP A 237 -6.08 -1.34 -19.96
N GLY A 238 -5.60 -1.15 -18.73
CA GLY A 238 -5.33 0.17 -18.14
C GLY A 238 -6.59 0.90 -17.68
N ARG A 239 -7.74 0.22 -17.59
CA ARG A 239 -8.99 0.84 -17.12
C ARG A 239 -9.12 0.70 -15.61
N GLY A 240 -9.68 1.73 -14.99
CA GLY A 240 -9.93 1.72 -13.54
C GLY A 240 -10.92 0.65 -13.11
N ARG A 241 -10.51 -0.17 -12.15
CA ARG A 241 -11.29 -1.26 -11.57
C ARG A 241 -12.41 -0.70 -10.67
N LYS A 242 -13.65 -1.13 -10.87
CA LYS A 242 -14.79 -0.67 -10.06
C LYS A 242 -14.96 -1.46 -8.77
N ASP A 243 -14.44 -2.67 -8.74
CA ASP A 243 -14.46 -3.58 -7.59
C ASP A 243 -13.41 -3.26 -6.50
N VAL A 244 -12.54 -2.26 -6.73
CA VAL A 244 -11.60 -1.70 -5.73
C VAL A 244 -12.06 -0.36 -5.16
N LEU A 245 -13.35 -0.02 -5.30
CA LEU A 245 -13.95 1.08 -4.53
C LEU A 245 -13.59 0.86 -3.06
N HIS A 246 -13.10 1.89 -2.36
CA HIS A 246 -12.67 1.70 -0.99
C HIS A 246 -12.84 2.95 -0.13
N ALA A 247 -12.93 2.77 1.18
CA ALA A 247 -13.10 3.85 2.14
C ALA A 247 -12.17 3.66 3.34
N GLY A 248 -11.65 4.79 3.85
CA GLY A 248 -11.06 4.83 5.19
C GLY A 248 -12.18 5.08 6.20
N LEU A 249 -12.58 4.04 6.94
CA LEU A 249 -13.67 4.12 7.91
C LEU A 249 -13.38 5.18 9.00
N PRO A 250 -14.43 5.78 9.61
CA PRO A 250 -14.27 6.78 10.65
C PRO A 250 -13.39 6.28 11.80
N ALA A 251 -12.42 7.10 12.24
CA ALA A 251 -11.60 6.81 13.40
C ALA A 251 -12.38 6.98 14.71
N ARG A 252 -13.39 6.15 14.97
CA ARG A 252 -14.19 6.27 16.20
C ARG A 252 -13.38 5.84 17.42
N GLY A 253 -13.44 6.64 18.49
CA GLY A 253 -12.80 6.31 19.77
C GLY A 253 -11.27 6.36 19.77
N GLY A 254 -10.64 6.86 18.71
CA GLY A 254 -9.19 6.95 18.59
C GLY A 254 -8.78 7.69 17.33
N GLU A 255 -7.59 7.42 16.83
CA GLU A 255 -7.04 8.06 15.65
C GLU A 255 -6.29 7.06 14.77
N LYS A 256 -5.99 7.47 13.55
CA LYS A 256 -5.09 6.73 12.67
C LYS A 256 -4.22 7.66 11.84
N VAL A 257 -2.97 7.27 11.67
CA VAL A 257 -2.00 7.94 10.80
C VAL A 257 -1.43 6.91 9.86
N GLY A 258 -1.46 7.24 8.57
CA GLY A 258 -1.00 6.35 7.51
C GLY A 258 -0.31 7.09 6.37
N LEU A 259 0.19 6.32 5.42
CA LEU A 259 0.77 6.78 4.18
C LEU A 259 -0.08 6.27 3.02
N ASN A 260 -0.54 7.17 2.16
CA ASN A 260 -0.91 6.81 0.81
C ASN A 260 0.38 6.73 -0.02
N VAL A 261 0.67 5.58 -0.59
CA VAL A 261 1.81 5.34 -1.47
C VAL A 261 1.24 4.96 -2.83
N TRP A 262 1.12 5.95 -3.71
CA TRP A 262 0.54 5.79 -5.03
C TRP A 262 1.61 5.52 -6.06
N THR A 263 1.33 4.60 -6.97
CA THR A 263 2.17 4.32 -8.14
C THR A 263 1.57 5.03 -9.34
N ASP A 264 2.06 6.23 -9.63
CA ASP A 264 1.55 7.08 -10.71
C ASP A 264 2.44 6.95 -11.94
N VAL A 265 1.89 6.39 -13.01
CA VAL A 265 2.65 5.96 -14.19
C VAL A 265 2.03 6.50 -15.47
N ASP A 266 2.82 6.54 -16.54
CA ASP A 266 2.24 6.56 -17.88
C ASP A 266 1.70 5.17 -18.22
N VAL A 267 0.40 5.08 -18.51
CA VAL A 267 -0.31 3.81 -18.72
C VAL A 267 0.16 3.12 -20.00
N GLY A 268 0.54 3.88 -21.03
CA GLY A 268 1.08 3.32 -22.27
C GLY A 268 2.44 2.67 -22.04
N GLU A 269 3.34 3.38 -21.36
CA GLU A 269 4.69 2.93 -21.02
C GLU A 269 4.69 1.62 -20.22
N VAL A 270 3.86 1.52 -19.17
CA VAL A 270 3.80 0.29 -18.35
C VAL A 270 3.17 -0.89 -19.09
N ARG A 271 2.26 -0.63 -20.06
CA ARG A 271 1.72 -1.67 -20.94
C ARG A 271 2.79 -2.20 -21.89
N GLU A 272 3.59 -1.32 -22.49
CA GLU A 272 4.70 -1.70 -23.37
C GLU A 272 5.77 -2.52 -22.64
N ARG A 273 6.01 -2.22 -21.36
CA ARG A 273 6.89 -3.00 -20.48
C ARG A 273 6.31 -4.35 -20.06
N GLY A 274 5.02 -4.61 -20.32
CA GLY A 274 4.35 -5.84 -19.92
C GLY A 274 4.01 -5.93 -18.43
N VAL A 275 3.91 -4.81 -17.71
CA VAL A 275 3.60 -4.77 -16.26
C VAL A 275 2.23 -5.38 -15.96
N PHE A 276 1.25 -5.13 -16.83
CA PHE A 276 -0.09 -5.73 -16.76
C PHE A 276 -0.13 -7.21 -17.18
N GLY A 277 1.00 -7.78 -17.59
CA GLY A 277 1.04 -9.01 -18.36
C GLY A 277 0.50 -8.82 -19.78
N GLY A 278 0.15 -9.93 -20.42
CA GLY A 278 -0.36 -9.94 -21.78
C GLY A 278 -0.22 -11.31 -22.42
N SER A 279 -1.07 -11.60 -23.39
CA SER A 279 -0.98 -12.84 -24.16
C SER A 279 -0.04 -12.60 -25.35
N LEU A 280 1.22 -13.01 -25.23
CA LEU A 280 1.86 -13.56 -26.43
C LEU A 280 0.96 -14.74 -26.81
N LYS A 281 0.22 -14.64 -27.94
CA LYS A 281 -0.55 -15.79 -28.44
C LYS A 281 0.36 -17.02 -28.30
N PRO A 282 -0.07 -18.09 -27.62
CA PRO A 282 0.74 -19.30 -27.59
C PRO A 282 1.06 -19.66 -29.04
N PRO A 283 2.33 -19.99 -29.37
CA PRO A 283 2.73 -20.25 -30.75
C PRO A 283 1.74 -21.24 -31.34
N GLY A 284 1.10 -20.82 -32.44
CA GLY A 284 -0.11 -21.45 -32.94
C GLY A 284 0.01 -22.96 -32.96
N GLY A 285 -0.83 -23.63 -32.19
CA GLY A 285 -1.14 -25.03 -32.46
C GLY A 285 -1.58 -25.09 -33.92
N ARG A 286 -0.80 -25.76 -34.76
CA ARG A 286 -1.22 -26.10 -36.11
C ARG A 286 -2.62 -26.68 -35.97
N GLY A 287 -3.57 -26.11 -36.71
CA GLY A 287 -4.88 -26.73 -36.85
C GLY A 287 -4.67 -28.18 -37.26
N SER A 288 -4.93 -29.10 -36.34
CA SER A 288 -5.32 -30.44 -36.72
C SER A 288 -6.65 -30.27 -37.45
N GLY A 289 -6.60 -30.37 -38.77
CA GLY A 289 -7.81 -30.43 -39.57
C GLY A 289 -8.67 -31.56 -39.06
N GLU A 290 -9.82 -31.23 -38.49
CA GLU A 290 -10.95 -32.15 -38.46
C GLU A 290 -11.64 -32.01 -39.82
N GLY A 291 -11.13 -32.80 -40.78
CA GLY A 291 -11.98 -33.36 -41.79
C GLY A 291 -12.72 -34.54 -41.20
N ARG A 292 -14.04 -34.40 -41.03
CA ARG A 292 -15.07 -35.38 -41.39
C ARG A 292 -16.45 -34.79 -41.22
#